data_AF-A0A645DFM5-F1
#
_entry.id   AF-A0A645DFM5-F1
#
_cell.length_a   1.000
_cell.length_b   1.000
_cell.length_c   1.000
_cell.angle_alpha   90.00
_cell.angle_beta   90.00
_cell.angle_gamma   90.00
#
_symmetry.space_group_name_H-M   'P 1'
#
loop_
_entity.id
_entity.type
_entity.pdbx_description
1 polymer ?
#
loop_
_entity_poly.entity_id
_entity_poly.type
_entity_poly.pdbx_seq_one_letter_code
_entity_poly.pdbx_strand_id
1 'polypeptide(L)'
;MYTMLIELTATTISRQVANAHTIFNIIIAFMFLPFVSQYAKFIRRIIPDDKNAVATGTIYLNPVLITASRAAAVDAVRKEMIRLACLTLQMIDNCRRILIENNEKLVDDVGRTELNVNEMTHEIVRYSTETGQTGLSTDLSLLLNSCTNAVGDVERIGDHATNLVEMYQYLQDHKLSLSRMALEAGNEMFELVISALTKRIQALEDEDPALAKEVLALEERIDYMEKTLRAQHIARLNAGGCSPGAGVIFIDILSNLERVGDHANNLAMVVFDIERLHHSTKTAKV
;
A
#
# COMPACT_ATOMS: atom_id res chain seq x y z
N MET A 1 -27.64 -36.84 -21.27
CA MET A 1 -27.60 -36.44 -19.85
C MET A 1 -27.42 -34.93 -19.70
N TYR A 2 -26.40 -34.31 -20.31
CA TYR A 2 -26.22 -32.85 -20.27
C TYR A 2 -27.38 -32.07 -20.91
N THR A 3 -27.81 -32.43 -22.13
CA THR A 3 -28.94 -31.78 -22.82
C THR A 3 -30.26 -31.87 -22.04
N MET A 4 -30.59 -33.05 -21.50
CA MET A 4 -31.76 -33.25 -20.63
C MET A 4 -31.72 -32.39 -19.35
N LEU A 5 -30.54 -32.22 -18.76
CA LEU A 5 -30.35 -31.35 -17.59
C LEU A 5 -30.61 -29.87 -17.95
N ILE A 6 -30.14 -29.43 -19.13
CA ILE A 6 -30.34 -28.06 -19.60
C ILE A 6 -31.80 -27.77 -19.94
N GLU A 7 -32.49 -28.72 -20.57
CA GLU A 7 -33.93 -28.61 -20.88
C GLU A 7 -34.80 -28.45 -19.63
N LEU A 8 -34.38 -29.04 -18.50
CA LEU A 8 -35.05 -28.88 -17.20
C LEU A 8 -34.83 -27.52 -16.54
N THR A 9 -33.81 -26.75 -16.97
CA THR A 9 -33.43 -25.50 -16.30
C THR A 9 -34.24 -24.28 -16.73
N ALA A 10 -34.84 -24.31 -17.93
CA ALA A 10 -35.68 -23.23 -18.45
C ALA A 10 -36.57 -23.70 -19.59
N THR A 11 -37.69 -23.00 -19.80
CA THR A 11 -38.65 -23.29 -20.88
C THR A 11 -38.34 -22.58 -22.20
N THR A 12 -37.42 -21.62 -22.21
CA THR A 12 -37.02 -20.87 -23.42
C THR A 12 -35.60 -21.20 -23.84
N ILE A 13 -35.39 -21.35 -25.15
CA ILE A 13 -34.08 -21.69 -25.74
C ILE A 13 -32.99 -20.71 -25.31
N SER A 14 -33.30 -19.41 -25.26
CA SER A 14 -32.34 -18.37 -24.83
C SER A 14 -31.86 -18.56 -23.39
N ARG A 15 -32.77 -18.85 -22.44
CA ARG A 15 -32.38 -19.12 -21.04
C ARG A 15 -31.68 -20.48 -20.88
N GLN A 16 -32.06 -21.48 -21.66
CA GLN A 16 -31.38 -22.78 -21.68
C GLN A 16 -29.91 -22.62 -22.09
N VAL A 17 -29.62 -21.84 -23.14
CA VAL A 17 -28.25 -21.53 -23.58
C VAL A 17 -27.47 -20.79 -22.50
N ALA A 18 -28.05 -19.75 -21.89
CA ALA A 18 -27.39 -19.01 -20.81
C ALA A 18 -27.09 -19.89 -19.58
N ASN A 19 -28.05 -20.72 -19.15
CA ASN A 19 -27.87 -21.65 -18.04
C ASN A 19 -26.81 -22.72 -18.34
N ALA A 20 -26.76 -23.21 -19.58
CA ALA A 20 -25.74 -24.16 -20.02
C ALA A 20 -24.33 -23.60 -19.87
N HIS A 21 -24.11 -22.34 -20.28
CA HIS A 21 -22.83 -21.65 -20.07
C HIS A 21 -22.47 -21.49 -18.59
N THR A 22 -23.42 -21.09 -17.75
CA THR A 22 -23.18 -20.93 -16.30
C THR A 22 -22.85 -22.25 -15.63
N ILE A 23 -23.63 -23.31 -15.89
CA ILE A 23 -23.41 -24.65 -15.33
C ILE A 23 -22.06 -25.21 -15.79
N PHE A 24 -21.73 -25.03 -17.07
CA PHE A 24 -20.44 -25.44 -17.61
C PHE A 24 -19.27 -24.75 -16.90
N ASN A 25 -19.33 -23.43 -16.72
CA ASN A 25 -18.31 -22.68 -16.01
C ASN A 25 -18.16 -23.10 -14.55
N ILE A 26 -19.28 -23.38 -13.86
CA ILE A 26 -19.28 -23.89 -12.48
C ILE A 26 -18.61 -25.26 -12.40
N ILE A 27 -18.95 -26.18 -13.31
CA ILE A 27 -18.34 -27.52 -13.35
C ILE A 27 -16.84 -27.41 -13.60
N ILE A 28 -16.41 -26.56 -14.54
CA ILE A 28 -14.99 -26.29 -14.78
C ILE A 28 -14.33 -25.75 -13.52
N ALA A 29 -14.92 -24.75 -12.86
CA ALA A 29 -14.36 -24.17 -11.65
C ALA A 29 -14.15 -25.25 -10.57
N PHE A 30 -15.16 -26.07 -10.26
CA PHE A 30 -15.03 -27.17 -9.28
C PHE A 30 -14.03 -28.24 -9.69
N MET A 31 -13.92 -28.54 -10.99
CA MET A 31 -12.96 -29.50 -11.51
C MET A 31 -11.51 -29.00 -11.34
N PHE A 32 -11.24 -27.71 -11.56
CA PHE A 32 -9.89 -27.14 -11.48
C PHE A 32 -9.49 -26.65 -10.08
N LEU A 33 -10.45 -26.27 -9.21
CA LEU A 33 -10.19 -25.77 -7.86
C LEU A 33 -9.24 -26.65 -7.02
N PRO A 34 -9.37 -28.00 -6.97
CA PRO A 34 -8.45 -28.83 -6.20
C PRO A 34 -7.02 -28.84 -6.78
N PHE A 35 -6.86 -28.56 -8.07
CA PHE A 35 -5.56 -28.54 -8.76
C PHE A 35 -4.86 -27.19 -8.67
N VAL A 36 -5.54 -26.11 -8.26
CA VAL A 36 -4.94 -24.77 -8.13
C VAL A 36 -3.72 -24.80 -7.21
N SER A 37 -3.82 -25.49 -6.06
CA SER A 37 -2.70 -25.60 -5.12
C SER A 37 -1.51 -26.38 -5.67
N GLN A 38 -1.77 -27.41 -6.49
CA GLN A 38 -0.75 -28.25 -7.11
C GLN A 38 -0.05 -27.49 -8.24
N TYR A 39 -0.83 -26.78 -9.07
CA TYR A 39 -0.31 -25.92 -10.13
C TYR A 39 0.53 -24.78 -9.54
N ALA A 40 0.09 -24.13 -8.47
CA ALA A 40 0.87 -23.09 -7.78
C ALA A 40 2.21 -23.63 -7.22
N LYS A 41 2.27 -24.88 -6.77
CA LYS A 41 3.53 -25.52 -6.34
C LYS A 41 4.44 -25.86 -7.52
N PHE A 42 3.85 -26.30 -8.64
CA PHE A 42 4.57 -26.61 -9.86
C PHE A 42 5.22 -25.35 -10.46
N ILE A 43 4.47 -24.24 -10.55
CA ILE A 43 4.98 -22.96 -11.02
C ILE A 43 6.11 -22.45 -10.12
N ARG A 44 5.95 -22.48 -8.79
CA ARG A 44 7.01 -22.13 -7.82
C ARG A 44 8.26 -23.01 -7.88
N ARG A 45 8.17 -24.19 -8.52
CA ARG A 45 9.31 -25.09 -8.72
C ARG A 45 10.05 -24.79 -10.02
N ILE A 46 9.36 -24.25 -11.03
CA ILE A 46 9.92 -23.91 -12.34
C ILE A 46 10.53 -22.50 -12.32
N ILE A 47 9.85 -21.57 -11.66
CA ILE A 47 10.30 -20.20 -11.49
C ILE A 47 10.99 -20.14 -10.13
N PRO A 48 12.33 -20.03 -10.07
CA PRO A 48 13.03 -19.91 -8.81
C PRO A 48 12.51 -18.67 -8.07
N ASP A 49 12.14 -18.88 -6.81
CA ASP A 49 11.76 -17.83 -5.87
C ASP A 49 13.03 -17.01 -5.61
N ASP A 50 13.25 -15.97 -6.42
CA ASP A 50 14.29 -15.00 -6.10
C ASP A 50 13.76 -14.21 -4.92
N LYS A 51 14.17 -14.66 -3.72
CA LYS A 51 13.83 -14.02 -2.45
C LYS A 51 14.27 -12.55 -2.39
N ASN A 52 15.09 -12.10 -3.35
CA ASN A 52 15.53 -10.72 -3.52
C ASN A 52 14.99 -10.06 -4.80
N ALA A 53 14.25 -10.76 -5.67
CA ALA A 53 13.53 -10.13 -6.77
C ALA A 53 12.26 -9.52 -6.21
N VAL A 54 12.39 -8.29 -5.72
CA VAL A 54 11.25 -7.37 -5.74
C VAL A 54 10.76 -7.37 -7.19
N ALA A 55 9.51 -7.80 -7.42
CA ALA A 55 8.92 -7.73 -8.75
C ALA A 55 8.95 -6.25 -9.19
N THR A 56 9.90 -5.92 -10.06
CA THR A 56 10.16 -4.57 -10.56
C THR A 56 9.06 -4.16 -11.52
N GLY A 57 8.56 -2.94 -11.38
CA GLY A 57 7.46 -2.43 -12.20
C GLY A 57 6.12 -3.08 -11.89
N THR A 58 5.06 -2.61 -12.54
CA THR A 58 3.67 -2.99 -12.19
C THR A 58 3.27 -4.39 -12.68
N ILE A 59 2.38 -5.06 -11.94
CA ILE A 59 1.98 -6.45 -12.24
C ILE A 59 0.49 -6.62 -12.52
N TYR A 60 -0.36 -5.68 -12.05
CA TYR A 60 -1.80 -5.74 -12.26
C TYR A 60 -2.28 -4.92 -13.46
N LEU A 61 -1.48 -3.96 -13.91
CA LEU A 61 -1.85 -2.99 -14.94
C LEU A 61 -1.78 -3.61 -16.35
N ASN A 62 -2.85 -4.28 -16.75
CA ASN A 62 -2.99 -4.84 -18.09
C ASN A 62 -3.85 -3.93 -18.99
N PRO A 63 -3.30 -3.32 -20.06
CA PRO A 63 -4.06 -2.42 -20.95
C PRO A 63 -5.32 -3.05 -21.57
N VAL A 64 -5.38 -4.38 -21.69
CA VAL A 64 -6.58 -5.08 -22.18
C VAL A 64 -7.78 -4.85 -21.26
N LEU A 65 -7.57 -4.71 -19.94
CA LEU A 65 -8.64 -4.49 -18.98
C LEU A 65 -9.37 -3.16 -19.22
N ILE A 66 -8.67 -2.13 -19.70
CA ILE A 66 -9.24 -0.81 -20.00
C ILE A 66 -10.41 -0.93 -20.98
N THR A 67 -10.28 -1.79 -21.99
CA THR A 67 -11.32 -2.02 -23.01
C THR A 67 -12.30 -3.12 -22.61
N ALA A 68 -11.84 -4.17 -21.92
CA ALA A 68 -12.65 -5.33 -21.58
C ALA A 68 -13.61 -5.07 -20.40
N SER A 69 -13.14 -4.39 -19.36
CA SER A 69 -13.93 -4.09 -18.16
C SER A 69 -13.35 -2.90 -17.39
N ARG A 70 -14.02 -1.76 -17.48
CA ARG A 70 -13.67 -0.53 -16.74
C ARG A 70 -13.56 -0.77 -15.23
N ALA A 71 -14.46 -1.56 -14.66
CA ALA A 71 -14.40 -1.92 -13.24
C ALA A 71 -13.14 -2.74 -12.91
N ALA A 72 -12.75 -3.69 -13.77
CA ALA A 72 -11.52 -4.45 -13.58
C ALA A 72 -10.26 -3.59 -13.75
N ALA A 73 -10.30 -2.59 -14.65
CA ALA A 73 -9.21 -1.64 -14.80
C ALA A 73 -9.03 -0.77 -13.55
N VAL A 74 -10.11 -0.26 -12.96
CA VAL A 74 -10.05 0.49 -11.69
C VAL A 74 -9.58 -0.40 -10.53
N ASP A 75 -10.03 -1.65 -10.46
CA ASP A 75 -9.55 -2.59 -9.44
C ASP A 75 -8.06 -2.94 -9.61
N ALA A 76 -7.55 -2.98 -10.84
CA ALA A 76 -6.12 -3.15 -11.10
C ALA A 76 -5.28 -1.99 -10.55
N VAL A 77 -5.75 -0.74 -10.70
CA VAL A 77 -5.11 0.44 -10.09
C VAL A 77 -5.06 0.31 -8.57
N ARG A 78 -6.18 -0.08 -7.94
CA ARG A 78 -6.24 -0.29 -6.49
C ARG A 78 -5.24 -1.34 -6.01
N LYS A 79 -5.16 -2.48 -6.69
CA LYS A 79 -4.21 -3.55 -6.35
C LYS A 79 -2.76 -3.11 -6.49
N GLU A 80 -2.45 -2.32 -7.51
CA GLU A 80 -1.09 -1.81 -7.71
C GLU A 80 -0.74 -0.74 -6.66
N MET A 81 -1.69 0.12 -6.28
CA MET A 81 -1.55 1.06 -5.17
C MET A 81 -1.26 0.35 -3.84
N ILE A 82 -1.98 -0.74 -3.53
CA ILE A 82 -1.71 -1.55 -2.32
C ILE A 82 -0.27 -2.08 -2.36
N ARG A 83 0.17 -2.58 -3.53
CA ARG A 83 1.53 -3.10 -3.69
C ARG A 83 2.59 -2.02 -3.52
N LEU A 84 2.35 -0.82 -4.04
CA LEU A 84 3.19 0.36 -3.82
C LEU A 84 3.29 0.70 -2.33
N ALA A 85 2.18 0.68 -1.60
CA ALA A 85 2.15 0.93 -0.16
C ALA A 85 2.92 -0.12 0.65
N CYS A 86 2.88 -1.39 0.23
CA CYS A 86 3.68 -2.45 0.84
C CYS A 86 5.19 -2.24 0.63
N LEU A 87 5.62 -1.72 -0.53
CA LEU A 87 7.02 -1.39 -0.78
C LEU A 87 7.50 -0.23 0.10
N THR A 88 6.69 0.82 0.24
CA THR A 88 7.06 1.95 1.10
C THR A 88 7.04 1.59 2.59
N LEU A 89 6.14 0.69 3.02
CA LEU A 89 6.22 0.09 4.37
C LEU A 89 7.56 -0.62 4.61
N GLN A 90 8.05 -1.39 3.63
CA GLN A 90 9.37 -2.03 3.72
C GLN A 90 10.50 -1.01 3.76
N MET A 91 10.40 0.08 3.00
CA MET A 91 11.37 1.19 3.06
C MET A 91 11.42 1.80 4.46
N ILE A 92 10.28 2.03 5.11
CA ILE A 92 10.22 2.59 6.46
C ILE A 92 10.79 1.63 7.52
N ASP A 93 10.52 0.32 7.44
CA ASP A 93 11.17 -0.65 8.33
C ASP A 93 12.69 -0.73 8.09
N ASN A 94 13.13 -0.67 6.83
CA ASN A 94 14.55 -0.58 6.53
C ASN A 94 15.18 0.71 7.09
N CYS A 95 14.50 1.86 7.00
CA CYS A 95 14.96 3.10 7.63
C CYS A 95 15.10 2.97 9.15
N ARG A 96 14.14 2.30 9.81
CA ARG A 96 14.24 1.99 11.25
C ARG A 96 15.50 1.18 11.54
N ARG A 97 15.78 0.12 10.77
CA ARG A 97 16.98 -0.71 10.95
C ARG A 97 18.27 0.05 10.64
N ILE A 98 18.28 0.91 9.64
CA ILE A 98 19.41 1.78 9.31
C ILE A 98 19.72 2.71 10.49
N LEU A 99 18.72 3.45 10.97
CA LEU A 99 18.90 4.48 12.00
C LEU A 99 19.09 3.91 13.41
N ILE A 100 18.34 2.87 13.78
CA ILE A 100 18.33 2.32 15.14
C ILE A 100 19.39 1.23 15.33
N GLU A 101 19.60 0.37 14.33
CA GLU A 101 20.54 -0.76 14.40
C GLU A 101 21.89 -0.44 13.72
N ASN A 102 22.03 0.76 13.14
CA ASN A 102 23.21 1.19 12.38
C ASN A 102 23.53 0.25 11.20
N ASN A 103 22.50 -0.24 10.52
CA ASN A 103 22.64 -1.22 9.44
C ASN A 103 22.78 -0.55 8.06
N GLU A 104 23.97 -0.02 7.79
CA GLU A 104 24.31 0.68 6.53
C GLU A 104 24.05 -0.14 5.26
N LYS A 105 24.06 -1.48 5.33
CA LYS A 105 23.86 -2.35 4.16
C LYS A 105 22.50 -2.20 3.51
N LEU A 106 21.51 -1.67 4.23
CA LEU A 106 20.14 -1.47 3.73
C LEU A 106 19.97 -0.13 2.99
N VAL A 107 20.96 0.77 3.04
CA VAL A 107 20.91 2.09 2.37
C VAL A 107 20.67 1.92 0.87
N ASP A 108 21.45 1.05 0.21
CA ASP A 108 21.30 0.78 -1.22
C ASP A 108 19.98 0.08 -1.56
N ASP A 109 19.41 -0.67 -0.62
CA ASP A 109 18.13 -1.37 -0.81
C ASP A 109 16.98 -0.36 -0.76
N VAL A 110 17.02 0.63 0.14
CA VAL A 110 16.04 1.73 0.15
C VAL A 110 16.12 2.53 -1.15
N GLY A 111 17.33 2.90 -1.59
CA GLY A 111 17.51 3.64 -2.85
C GLY A 111 17.02 2.88 -4.09
N ARG A 112 17.25 1.56 -4.16
CA ARG A 112 16.72 0.71 -5.23
C ARG A 112 15.20 0.58 -5.17
N THR A 113 14.63 0.48 -3.97
CA THR A 113 13.18 0.40 -3.79
C THR A 113 12.52 1.71 -4.20
N GLU A 114 13.17 2.85 -3.93
CA GLU A 114 12.66 4.16 -4.30
C GLU A 114 12.55 4.36 -5.82
N LEU A 115 13.56 3.92 -6.58
CA LEU A 115 13.48 3.92 -8.04
C LEU A 115 12.27 3.13 -8.54
N ASN A 116 11.99 1.98 -7.94
CA ASN A 116 10.83 1.16 -8.27
C ASN A 116 9.50 1.82 -7.86
N VAL A 117 9.45 2.48 -6.70
CA VAL A 117 8.28 3.25 -6.25
C VAL A 117 7.95 4.35 -7.26
N ASN A 118 8.95 5.12 -7.71
CA ASN A 118 8.77 6.15 -8.73
C ASN A 118 8.29 5.60 -10.07
N GLU A 119 8.92 4.54 -10.58
CA GLU A 119 8.52 3.90 -11.83
C GLU A 119 7.08 3.38 -11.75
N MET A 120 6.72 2.70 -10.67
CA MET A 120 5.37 2.21 -10.44
C MET A 120 4.34 3.35 -10.34
N THR A 121 4.66 4.43 -9.63
CA THR A 121 3.80 5.62 -9.54
C THR A 121 3.50 6.18 -10.93
N HIS A 122 4.51 6.33 -11.78
CA HIS A 122 4.34 6.81 -13.14
C HIS A 122 3.45 5.87 -13.98
N GLU A 123 3.66 4.56 -13.86
CA GLU A 123 2.85 3.55 -14.57
C GLU A 123 1.40 3.56 -14.11
N ILE A 124 1.14 3.65 -12.79
CA ILE A 124 -0.20 3.71 -12.22
C ILE A 124 -0.91 4.99 -12.67
N VAL A 125 -0.28 6.16 -12.57
CA VAL A 125 -0.88 7.44 -12.98
C VAL A 125 -1.23 7.44 -14.47
N ARG A 126 -0.33 6.90 -15.31
CA ARG A 126 -0.57 6.76 -16.75
C ARG A 126 -1.78 5.86 -17.00
N TYR A 127 -1.79 4.67 -16.41
CA TYR A 127 -2.87 3.70 -16.59
C TYR A 127 -4.22 4.23 -16.08
N SER A 128 -4.22 4.93 -14.94
CA SER A 128 -5.40 5.62 -14.40
C SER A 128 -5.93 6.67 -15.38
N THR A 129 -5.04 7.47 -15.97
CA THR A 129 -5.42 8.49 -16.96
C THR A 129 -6.08 7.85 -18.19
N GLU A 130 -5.46 6.81 -18.75
CA GLU A 130 -6.01 6.05 -19.89
C GLU A 130 -7.37 5.42 -19.54
N THR A 131 -7.51 4.88 -18.34
CA THR A 131 -8.77 4.31 -17.83
C THR A 131 -9.87 5.37 -17.73
N GLY A 132 -9.55 6.54 -17.17
CA GLY A 132 -10.49 7.66 -17.01
C GLY A 132 -11.03 8.20 -18.34
N GLN A 133 -10.22 8.16 -19.41
CA GLN A 133 -10.61 8.62 -20.75
C GLN A 133 -11.67 7.73 -21.43
N THR A 134 -11.90 6.51 -20.94
CA THR A 134 -12.88 5.58 -21.53
C THR A 134 -14.35 5.88 -21.22
N GLY A 135 -14.62 6.90 -20.40
CA GLY A 135 -15.94 7.22 -19.87
C GLY A 135 -16.35 6.24 -18.76
N LEU A 136 -16.15 6.66 -17.51
CA LEU A 136 -16.49 5.89 -16.31
C LEU A 136 -17.85 6.32 -15.74
N SER A 137 -18.48 5.46 -14.95
CA SER A 137 -19.59 5.89 -14.09
C SER A 137 -19.06 6.81 -12.99
N THR A 138 -19.93 7.63 -12.40
CA THR A 138 -19.58 8.50 -11.26
C THR A 138 -18.86 7.74 -10.14
N ASP A 139 -19.38 6.55 -9.83
CA ASP A 139 -18.86 5.65 -8.82
C ASP A 139 -17.44 5.16 -9.13
N LEU A 140 -17.18 4.71 -10.37
CA LEU A 140 -15.85 4.27 -10.78
C LEU A 140 -14.87 5.44 -10.92
N SER A 141 -15.35 6.61 -11.36
CA SER A 141 -14.55 7.83 -11.40
C SER A 141 -14.08 8.26 -10.01
N LEU A 142 -14.96 8.21 -9.01
CA LEU A 142 -14.61 8.54 -7.63
C LEU A 142 -13.51 7.61 -7.13
N LEU A 143 -13.71 6.29 -7.25
CA LEU A 143 -12.72 5.31 -6.78
C LEU A 143 -11.38 5.43 -7.50
N LEU A 144 -11.39 5.62 -8.83
CA LEU A 144 -10.17 5.80 -9.60
C LEU A 144 -9.40 7.04 -9.14
N ASN A 145 -10.10 8.16 -8.90
CA ASN A 145 -9.48 9.39 -8.41
C ASN A 145 -8.92 9.21 -7.00
N SER A 146 -9.66 8.58 -6.09
CA SER A 146 -9.20 8.32 -4.72
C SER A 146 -7.96 7.42 -4.72
N CYS A 147 -7.94 6.36 -5.53
CA CYS A 147 -6.76 5.52 -5.67
C CYS A 147 -5.57 6.30 -6.26
N THR A 148 -5.79 7.09 -7.31
CA THR A 148 -4.71 7.84 -7.97
C THR A 148 -4.12 8.93 -7.07
N ASN A 149 -4.93 9.58 -6.25
CA ASN A 149 -4.44 10.54 -5.25
C ASN A 149 -3.62 9.84 -4.17
N ALA A 150 -4.12 8.71 -3.65
CA ALA A 150 -3.43 7.94 -2.64
C ALA A 150 -2.10 7.34 -3.14
N VAL A 151 -1.97 7.03 -4.44
CA VAL A 151 -0.69 6.67 -5.06
C VAL A 151 0.35 7.78 -4.91
N GLY A 152 -0.03 9.04 -5.12
CA GLY A 152 0.87 10.18 -4.92
C GLY A 152 1.25 10.38 -3.45
N ASP A 153 0.34 10.12 -2.51
CA ASP A 153 0.69 10.17 -1.09
C ASP A 153 1.62 9.02 -0.68
N VAL A 154 1.43 7.83 -1.25
CA VAL A 154 2.32 6.69 -1.01
C VAL A 154 3.72 6.98 -1.56
N GLU A 155 3.85 7.60 -2.75
CA GLU A 155 5.15 8.01 -3.29
C GLU A 155 5.89 8.98 -2.35
N ARG A 156 5.18 9.95 -1.76
CA ARG A 156 5.76 10.84 -0.74
C ARG A 156 6.25 10.11 0.52
N ILE A 157 5.67 8.96 0.87
CA ILE A 157 6.23 8.11 1.93
C ILE A 157 7.62 7.57 1.52
N GLY A 158 7.79 7.20 0.24
CA GLY A 158 9.08 6.84 -0.35
C GLY A 158 10.10 7.97 -0.28
N ASP A 159 9.70 9.19 -0.63
CA ASP A 159 10.53 10.41 -0.47
C ASP A 159 10.98 10.60 0.98
N HIS A 160 10.07 10.48 1.94
CA HIS A 160 10.41 10.61 3.37
C HIS A 160 11.34 9.50 3.85
N ALA A 161 11.22 8.28 3.32
CA ALA A 161 12.18 7.21 3.58
C ALA A 161 13.58 7.56 3.03
N THR A 162 13.66 8.15 1.84
CA THR A 162 14.92 8.64 1.27
C THR A 162 15.53 9.74 2.15
N ASN A 163 14.74 10.71 2.60
CA ASN A 163 15.21 11.74 3.53
C ASN A 163 15.76 11.14 4.85
N LEU A 164 15.12 10.10 5.40
CA LEU A 164 15.60 9.42 6.61
C LEU A 164 16.96 8.74 6.39
N VAL A 165 17.19 8.18 5.19
CA VAL A 165 18.49 7.61 4.80
C VAL A 165 19.55 8.71 4.65
N GLU A 166 19.21 9.84 4.04
CA GLU A 166 20.12 10.99 3.92
C GLU A 166 20.52 11.53 5.30
N MET A 167 19.58 11.58 6.25
CA MET A 167 19.86 11.96 7.64
C MET A 167 20.83 10.98 8.31
N TYR A 168 20.66 9.69 8.07
CA TYR A 168 21.60 8.68 8.54
C TYR A 168 23.01 8.91 7.98
N GLN A 169 23.13 9.09 6.66
CA GLN A 169 24.42 9.36 6.00
C GLN A 169 25.07 10.63 6.54
N TYR A 170 24.29 11.69 6.73
CA TYR A 170 24.77 12.93 7.34
C TYR A 170 25.37 12.70 8.73
N LEU A 171 24.74 11.88 9.57
CA LEU A 171 25.28 11.52 10.89
C LEU A 171 26.63 10.80 10.77
N GLN A 172 26.77 9.86 9.82
CA GLN A 172 28.03 9.13 9.59
C GLN A 172 29.14 10.06 9.09
N ASP A 173 28.87 10.85 8.05
CA ASP A 173 29.85 11.74 7.40
C ASP A 173 30.40 12.78 8.38
N HIS A 174 29.56 13.28 9.29
CA HIS A 174 29.92 14.28 10.29
C HIS A 174 30.34 13.67 11.64
N LYS A 175 30.39 12.33 11.75
CA LYS A 175 30.73 11.59 12.97
C LYS A 175 29.88 12.02 14.18
N LEU A 176 28.60 12.28 13.91
CA LEU A 176 27.61 12.61 14.91
C LEU A 176 26.95 11.31 15.41
N SER A 177 26.61 11.27 16.69
CA SER A 177 25.92 10.13 17.28
C SER A 177 24.69 10.60 18.05
N LEU A 178 23.57 9.94 17.78
CA LEU A 178 22.35 10.10 18.57
C LEU A 178 22.58 9.50 19.96
N SER A 179 22.05 10.15 20.99
CA SER A 179 22.09 9.59 22.34
C SER A 179 21.20 8.35 22.44
N ARG A 180 21.48 7.46 23.40
CA ARG A 180 20.65 6.28 23.65
C ARG A 180 19.16 6.63 23.83
N MET A 181 18.87 7.70 24.57
CA MET A 181 17.50 8.19 24.77
C MET A 181 16.85 8.67 23.46
N ALA A 182 17.62 9.27 22.55
CA ALA A 182 17.11 9.68 21.24
C ALA A 182 16.82 8.45 20.36
N LEU A 183 17.70 7.44 20.37
CA LEU A 183 17.47 6.18 19.65
C LEU A 183 16.23 5.44 20.18
N GLU A 184 16.07 5.34 21.51
CA GLU A 184 14.89 4.72 22.14
C GLU A 184 13.59 5.43 21.75
N ALA A 185 13.58 6.77 21.84
CA ALA A 185 12.44 7.60 21.43
C ALA A 185 12.14 7.51 19.93
N GLY A 186 13.17 7.53 19.09
CA GLY A 186 13.02 7.37 17.64
C GLY A 186 12.45 6.00 17.28
N ASN A 187 12.92 4.93 17.93
CA ASN A 187 12.39 3.59 17.71
C ASN A 187 10.91 3.49 18.11
N GLU A 188 10.49 4.12 19.21
CA GLU A 188 9.07 4.17 19.59
C GLU A 188 8.19 4.83 18.51
N MET A 189 8.67 5.94 17.94
CA MET A 189 7.99 6.63 16.84
C MET A 189 7.92 5.76 15.58
N PHE A 190 9.02 5.10 15.20
CA PHE A 190 9.04 4.16 14.08
C PHE A 190 8.04 3.02 14.25
N GLU A 191 8.00 2.38 15.42
CA GLU A 191 7.07 1.29 15.71
C GLU A 191 5.60 1.74 15.57
N LEU A 192 5.28 2.95 16.05
CA LEU A 192 3.95 3.51 15.92
C LEU A 192 3.60 3.76 14.43
N VAL A 193 4.50 4.38 13.67
CA VAL A 193 4.30 4.69 12.25
C VAL A 193 4.16 3.40 11.42
N ILE A 194 5.04 2.42 11.62
CA ILE A 194 5.01 1.11 10.95
C ILE A 194 3.70 0.39 11.27
N SER A 195 3.30 0.35 12.54
CA SER A 195 2.01 -0.24 12.95
C SER A 195 0.83 0.48 12.28
N ALA A 196 0.86 1.81 12.21
CA ALA A 196 -0.23 2.58 11.62
C ALA A 196 -0.33 2.34 10.11
N LEU A 197 0.79 2.36 9.39
CA LEU A 197 0.84 2.08 7.96
C LEU A 197 0.41 0.64 7.66
N THR A 198 0.87 -0.35 8.44
CA THR A 198 0.48 -1.76 8.31
C THR A 198 -1.04 -1.93 8.43
N LYS A 199 -1.66 -1.33 9.46
CA LYS A 199 -3.11 -1.44 9.66
C LYS A 199 -3.91 -0.71 8.56
N ARG A 200 -3.40 0.38 8.00
CA ARG A 200 -4.04 1.10 6.89
C ARG A 200 -4.01 0.28 5.60
N ILE A 201 -2.88 -0.36 5.32
CA ILE A 201 -2.76 -1.30 4.21
C ILE A 201 -3.73 -2.46 4.41
N GLN A 202 -3.78 -3.03 5.62
CA GLN A 202 -4.72 -4.12 5.94
C GLN A 202 -6.18 -3.70 5.75
N ALA A 203 -6.58 -2.51 6.24
CA ALA A 203 -7.94 -2.00 6.04
C ALA A 203 -8.33 -1.90 4.56
N LEU A 204 -7.36 -1.58 3.71
CA LEU A 204 -7.55 -1.45 2.27
C LEU A 204 -7.58 -2.81 1.54
N GLU A 205 -6.78 -3.78 1.98
CA GLU A 205 -6.80 -5.16 1.49
C GLU A 205 -8.10 -5.88 1.85
N ASP A 206 -8.54 -5.74 3.11
CA ASP A 206 -9.74 -6.37 3.65
C ASP A 206 -11.03 -5.59 3.31
N GLU A 207 -10.90 -4.38 2.76
CA GLU A 207 -12.01 -3.43 2.52
C GLU A 207 -12.84 -3.20 3.80
N ASP A 208 -12.15 -3.08 4.95
CA ASP A 208 -12.75 -3.00 6.29
C ASP A 208 -12.90 -1.54 6.77
N PRO A 209 -14.11 -0.95 6.73
CA PRO A 209 -14.34 0.42 7.18
C PRO A 209 -14.22 0.60 8.70
N ALA A 210 -14.41 -0.47 9.49
CA ALA A 210 -14.23 -0.40 10.94
C ALA A 210 -12.74 -0.25 11.26
N LEU A 211 -11.89 -1.07 10.63
CA LEU A 211 -10.44 -0.94 10.75
C LEU A 211 -9.96 0.41 10.20
N ALA A 212 -10.49 0.87 9.07
CA ALA A 212 -10.19 2.20 8.50
C ALA A 212 -10.51 3.34 9.48
N LYS A 213 -11.57 3.21 10.29
CA LYS A 213 -11.91 4.20 11.32
C LYS A 213 -10.96 4.16 12.52
N GLU A 214 -10.53 2.98 12.93
CA GLU A 214 -9.57 2.82 14.03
C GLU A 214 -8.21 3.45 13.69
N VAL A 215 -7.77 3.33 12.44
CA VAL A 215 -6.46 3.84 12.00
C VAL A 215 -6.43 5.36 11.81
N LEU A 216 -7.58 6.04 11.71
CA LEU A 216 -7.63 7.51 11.73
C LEU A 216 -7.11 8.06 13.07
N ALA A 217 -7.48 7.43 14.19
CA ALA A 217 -7.02 7.85 15.52
C ALA A 217 -5.51 7.62 15.75
N LEU A 218 -4.84 6.86 14.88
CA LEU A 218 -3.40 6.67 14.96
C LEU A 218 -2.61 7.88 14.43
N GLU A 219 -3.18 8.68 13.53
CA GLU A 219 -2.54 9.92 13.07
C GLU A 219 -2.43 10.93 14.22
N GLU A 220 -3.53 11.21 14.94
CA GLU A 220 -3.49 12.07 16.14
C GLU A 220 -2.46 11.60 17.18
N ARG A 221 -2.26 10.29 17.30
CA ARG A 221 -1.28 9.70 18.22
C ARG A 221 0.16 9.93 17.73
N ILE A 222 0.42 9.81 16.43
CA ILE A 222 1.72 10.09 15.80
C ILE A 222 2.08 11.57 16.03
N ASP A 223 1.12 12.45 15.75
CA ASP A 223 1.20 13.89 15.97
C ASP A 223 1.55 14.27 17.40
N TYR A 224 0.84 13.66 18.36
CA TYR A 224 1.07 13.89 19.78
C TYR A 224 2.46 13.38 20.21
N MET A 225 2.88 12.23 19.69
CA MET A 225 4.18 11.64 19.99
C MET A 225 5.31 12.52 19.45
N GLU A 226 5.22 13.00 18.21
CA GLU A 226 6.17 13.94 17.61
C GLU A 226 6.37 15.17 18.50
N LYS A 227 5.27 15.85 18.85
CA LYS A 227 5.29 17.07 19.67
C LYS A 227 5.92 16.83 21.04
N THR A 228 5.58 15.69 21.65
CA THR A 228 6.11 15.27 22.95
C THR A 228 7.60 14.97 22.89
N LEU A 229 8.04 14.16 21.92
CA LEU A 229 9.44 13.78 21.76
C LEU A 229 10.32 14.98 21.39
N ARG A 230 9.81 15.89 20.54
CA ARG A 230 10.46 17.16 20.21
C ARG A 230 10.69 18.01 21.46
N ALA A 231 9.64 18.24 22.27
CA ALA A 231 9.74 19.04 23.48
C ALA A 231 10.74 18.44 24.49
N GLN A 232 10.69 17.12 24.69
CA GLN A 232 11.65 16.41 25.54
C GLN A 232 13.08 16.53 25.01
N HIS A 233 13.28 16.45 23.69
CA HIS A 233 14.60 16.59 23.09
C HIS A 233 15.17 18.01 23.27
N ILE A 234 14.36 19.04 23.04
CA ILE A 234 14.76 20.45 23.25
C ILE A 234 15.16 20.69 24.71
N ALA A 235 14.41 20.15 25.67
CA ALA A 235 14.74 20.25 27.09
C ALA A 235 16.11 19.62 27.41
N ARG A 236 16.42 18.46 26.83
CA ARG A 236 17.73 17.80 26.98
C ARG A 236 18.87 18.60 26.34
N LEU A 237 18.62 19.20 25.18
CA LEU A 237 19.59 20.04 24.48
C LEU A 237 19.94 21.27 25.32
N ASN A 238 18.94 21.94 25.89
CA ASN A 238 19.13 23.08 26.79
C ASN A 238 19.87 22.70 28.10
N ALA A 239 19.72 21.46 28.55
CA ALA A 239 20.43 20.94 29.73
C ALA A 239 21.86 20.45 29.42
N GLY A 240 22.33 20.53 28.17
CA GLY A 240 23.66 20.06 27.76
C GLY A 240 23.77 18.53 27.67
N GLY A 241 22.66 17.80 27.63
CA GLY A 241 22.61 16.34 27.60
C GLY A 241 22.81 15.70 26.21
N CYS A 242 22.89 16.51 25.14
CA CYS A 242 23.11 16.04 23.78
C CYS A 242 23.92 17.05 22.94
N SER A 243 24.53 16.55 21.85
CA SER A 243 25.21 17.39 20.86
C SER A 243 24.17 18.19 20.05
N PRO A 244 24.32 19.52 19.91
CA PRO A 244 23.40 20.34 19.13
C PRO A 244 23.26 19.87 17.68
N GLY A 245 24.37 19.48 17.03
CA GLY A 245 24.34 19.00 15.64
C GLY A 245 23.51 17.72 15.47
N ALA A 246 23.73 16.73 16.34
CA ALA A 246 22.94 15.49 16.34
C ALA A 246 21.47 15.74 16.74
N GLY A 247 21.22 16.76 17.56
CA GLY A 247 19.88 17.09 18.04
C GLY A 247 18.97 17.68 16.96
N VAL A 248 19.51 18.50 16.06
CA VAL A 248 18.76 19.01 14.90
C VAL A 248 18.33 17.86 14.00
N ILE A 249 19.26 16.96 13.66
CA ILE A 249 18.96 15.79 12.82
C ILE A 249 17.88 14.89 13.46
N PHE A 250 17.90 14.71 14.78
CA PHE A 250 16.86 13.95 15.45
C PHE A 250 15.47 14.57 15.32
N ILE A 251 15.36 15.89 15.39
CA ILE A 251 14.09 16.60 15.20
C ILE A 251 13.60 16.44 13.75
N ASP A 252 14.51 16.45 12.78
CA ASP A 252 14.16 16.27 11.37
C ASP A 252 13.73 14.82 11.09
N ILE A 253 14.32 13.82 11.76
CA ILE A 253 13.86 12.42 11.74
C ILE A 253 12.42 12.33 12.24
N LEU A 254 12.11 12.92 13.40
CA LEU A 254 10.74 12.92 13.95
C LEU A 254 9.74 13.59 12.99
N SER A 255 10.14 14.69 12.37
CA SER A 255 9.31 15.42 11.39
C SER A 255 9.02 14.59 10.14
N ASN A 256 9.98 13.80 9.64
CA ASN A 256 9.72 12.91 8.50
C ASN A 256 8.79 11.76 8.89
N LEU A 257 8.93 11.23 10.12
CA LEU A 257 8.05 10.16 10.61
C LEU A 257 6.60 10.61 10.79
N GLU A 258 6.38 11.84 11.24
CA GLU A 258 5.03 12.42 11.30
C GLU A 258 4.43 12.60 9.90
N ARG A 259 5.17 13.16 8.94
CA ARG A 259 4.71 13.28 7.55
C ARG A 259 4.40 11.94 6.88
N VAL A 260 5.15 10.89 7.20
CA VAL A 260 4.80 9.52 6.76
C VAL A 260 3.43 9.11 7.32
N GLY A 261 3.15 9.43 8.58
CA GLY A 261 1.85 9.24 9.21
C GLY A 261 0.71 9.98 8.49
N ASP A 262 0.95 11.24 8.12
CA ASP A 262 0.00 12.09 7.39
C ASP A 262 -0.36 11.52 6.02
N HIS A 263 0.67 11.22 5.21
CA HIS A 263 0.48 10.67 3.87
C HIS A 263 -0.20 9.28 3.93
N ALA A 264 0.16 8.47 4.91
CA ALA A 264 -0.49 7.18 5.12
C ALA A 264 -1.99 7.32 5.40
N ASN A 265 -2.43 8.40 6.07
CA ASN A 265 -3.83 8.60 6.46
C ASN A 265 -4.79 8.57 5.25
N ASN A 266 -4.36 9.06 4.09
CA ASN A 266 -5.16 9.09 2.87
C ASN A 266 -5.47 7.69 2.30
N LEU A 267 -4.69 6.66 2.65
CA LEU A 267 -5.01 5.26 2.30
C LEU A 267 -6.31 4.79 2.94
N ALA A 268 -6.55 5.16 4.20
CA ALA A 268 -7.78 4.81 4.91
C ALA A 268 -9.02 5.48 4.28
N MET A 269 -8.84 6.66 3.69
CA MET A 269 -9.93 7.38 3.01
C MET A 269 -10.48 6.63 1.79
N VAL A 270 -9.62 5.89 1.08
CA VAL A 270 -10.03 5.05 -0.06
C VAL A 270 -11.02 3.97 0.38
N VAL A 271 -10.88 3.41 1.59
CA VAL A 271 -11.79 2.38 2.12
C VAL A 271 -13.21 2.92 2.29
N PHE A 272 -13.35 4.15 2.81
CA PHE A 272 -14.66 4.78 2.95
C PHE A 272 -15.33 5.08 1.61
N ASP A 273 -14.54 5.40 0.58
CA ASP A 273 -15.07 5.56 -0.78
C ASP A 273 -15.54 4.24 -1.36
N ILE A 274 -14.81 3.13 -1.14
CA ILE A 274 -15.23 1.77 -1.51
C ILE A 274 -16.54 1.39 -0.80
N GLU A 275 -16.65 1.64 0.50
CA GLU A 275 -17.86 1.36 1.30
C GLU A 275 -19.09 2.06 0.69
N ARG A 276 -18.96 3.34 0.31
CA ARG A 276 -20.04 4.11 -0.33
C ARG A 276 -20.53 3.46 -1.62
N LEU A 277 -19.63 2.88 -2.43
CA LEU A 277 -19.99 2.17 -3.66
C LEU A 277 -20.79 0.89 -3.40
N HIS A 278 -20.44 0.15 -2.34
CA HIS A 278 -21.20 -1.02 -1.94
C HIS A 278 -22.61 -0.67 -1.48
N HIS A 279 -22.80 0.49 -0.87
CA HIS A 279 -24.12 0.97 -0.47
C HIS A 279 -24.96 1.50 -1.65
N SER A 280 -24.38 2.25 -2.60
CA SER A 280 -25.10 2.73 -3.80
C SER A 280 -25.64 1.58 -4.66
N THR A 281 -24.84 0.52 -4.79
CA THR A 281 -25.20 -0.67 -5.57
C THR A 281 -26.33 -1.49 -4.92
N LYS A 282 -26.44 -1.45 -3.58
CA LYS A 282 -27.52 -2.12 -2.84
C LYS A 282 -28.84 -1.36 -2.92
N THR A 283 -28.83 -0.02 -2.86
CA THR A 283 -30.04 0.81 -2.97
C THR A 283 -30.59 0.89 -4.39
N ALA A 284 -29.75 0.81 -5.42
CA ALA A 284 -30.20 0.77 -6.82
C ALA A 284 -30.88 -0.55 -7.24
N LYS A 285 -30.82 -1.59 -6.40
CA LYS A 285 -31.45 -2.91 -6.64
C LYS A 285 -32.78 -3.11 -5.92
N VAL A 286 -33.30 -2.08 -5.24
CA VAL A 286 -34.60 -2.06 -4.54
C VAL A 286 -35.56 -1.15 -5.29
#